data_AF-A0AA36ICM8-F1
#
_entry.id   AF-A0AA36ICM8-F1
#
_cell.length_a   1.000
_cell.length_b   1.000
_cell.length_c   1.000
_cell.angle_alpha   90.00
_cell.angle_beta   90.00
_cell.angle_gamma   90.00
#
_symmetry.space_group_name_H-M   'P 1'
#
loop_
_entity.id
_entity.type
_entity.pdbx_description
1 polymer ?
#
loop_
_entity_poly.entity_id
_entity_poly.type
_entity_poly.pdbx_seq_one_letter_code
_entity_poly.pdbx_strand_id
1 'polypeptide(L)'
;MASARRLAALALAPAASSAAEFHATALRCPETWRPMLERLQAAEAQLRAGGAQDVRRQLAEEGADARRALEECPLAMAALLRLGAMAHYGDPKVREAEVHVQIGALEVALSLQHLAAGWLIFAYNGPARHQDAFIDESPWPISSARFGDEHRSVAQLLRELKASFQASPRSVLPTARLSSRLAMVTICDYEADSALPRLAAFAHGLYAQAHGYGYVHHRTSELADGRAPAWGKVRAMLAALQDGRWDWVAWVDCDLYFMDLNKTLDSLLLTYAPSPESESESDETDPEVNLLISEDSQTLNTAIFFLRRGAWSEQLLKRVWQDPDGQPSAFVDHTWWEQQAFAQELLGDNLRRFGRLRYARAAVHAAAGFPLPGVLKAYPPQVRIIPQLEMNSYHPISSRLVDETWSPGKFVLSFNGEFRLPLEGSRSSPCLARQSPRCSM
;
A
#
# COMPACT_ATOMS: atom_id res chain seq x y z
N MET A 1 11.04 -22.95 12.01
CA MET A 1 12.32 -22.40 12.55
C MET A 1 13.37 -22.08 11.47
N ALA A 2 13.55 -22.90 10.42
CA ALA A 2 14.56 -22.63 9.38
C ALA A 2 14.32 -21.30 8.61
N SER A 3 13.08 -20.99 8.24
CA SER A 3 12.73 -19.75 7.50
C SER A 3 13.03 -18.46 8.28
N ALA A 4 12.75 -18.43 9.59
CA ALA A 4 13.04 -17.26 10.44
C ALA A 4 14.54 -17.00 10.61
N ARG A 5 15.38 -18.05 10.62
CA ARG A 5 16.84 -17.91 10.63
C ARG A 5 17.37 -17.36 9.30
N ARG A 6 16.74 -17.72 8.18
CA ARG A 6 17.10 -17.24 6.84
C ARG A 6 16.83 -15.75 6.64
N LEU A 7 15.70 -15.25 7.17
CA LEU A 7 15.36 -13.83 7.15
C LEU A 7 16.32 -12.97 7.98
N ALA A 8 16.70 -13.43 9.18
CA ALA A 8 17.72 -12.76 9.97
C ALA A 8 19.08 -12.76 9.25
N ALA A 9 19.46 -13.83 8.56
CA ALA A 9 20.70 -13.89 7.80
C ALA A 9 20.71 -12.95 6.58
N LEU A 10 19.59 -12.81 5.86
CA LEU A 10 19.43 -11.87 4.75
C LEU A 10 19.49 -10.40 5.21
N ALA A 11 18.83 -10.09 6.34
CA ALA A 11 18.81 -8.76 6.93
C ALA A 11 20.20 -8.31 7.43
N LEU A 12 21.04 -9.24 7.90
CA LEU A 12 22.28 -8.95 8.63
C LEU A 12 23.56 -9.15 7.79
N ALA A 13 23.45 -9.49 6.51
CA ALA A 13 24.62 -9.67 5.64
C ALA A 13 25.40 -8.35 5.45
N PRO A 14 26.75 -8.35 5.54
CA PRO A 14 27.58 -7.17 5.31
C PRO A 14 27.46 -6.72 3.85
N ALA A 15 27.36 -5.40 3.63
CA ALA A 15 27.36 -4.82 2.29
C ALA A 15 28.77 -4.92 1.69
N ALA A 16 28.87 -5.35 0.43
CA ALA A 16 30.12 -5.27 -0.32
C ALA A 16 30.44 -3.79 -0.60
N SER A 17 31.65 -3.33 -0.25
CA SER A 17 32.06 -1.95 -0.50
C SER A 17 32.43 -1.75 -1.96
N SER A 18 31.65 -0.99 -2.71
CA SER A 18 32.08 -0.42 -4.00
C SER A 18 32.13 1.09 -3.86
N ALA A 19 33.33 1.66 -3.90
CA ALA A 19 33.52 3.10 -3.95
C ALA A 19 33.36 3.56 -5.40
N ALA A 20 32.31 4.34 -5.67
CA ALA A 20 32.17 5.13 -6.87
C ALA A 20 31.91 6.58 -6.43
N GLU A 21 32.78 7.52 -6.84
CA GLU A 21 32.53 8.95 -6.72
C GLU A 21 31.38 9.33 -7.65
N PHE A 22 30.23 9.74 -7.09
CA PHE A 22 29.09 10.19 -7.89
C PHE A 22 28.40 11.44 -7.31
N HIS A 23 27.84 12.25 -8.22
CA HIS A 23 27.45 13.64 -8.03
C HIS A 23 26.38 13.88 -6.95
N ALA A 24 26.71 14.80 -6.02
CA ALA A 24 26.31 14.73 -4.62
C ALA A 24 25.33 15.80 -4.13
N THR A 25 24.45 16.38 -4.96
CA THR A 25 23.61 17.53 -4.52
C THR A 25 22.12 17.25 -4.38
N ALA A 26 21.58 16.20 -5.01
CA ALA A 26 20.13 15.93 -5.00
C ALA A 26 19.70 14.76 -4.10
N LEU A 27 20.67 14.03 -3.52
CA LEU A 27 20.44 12.90 -2.59
C LEU A 27 20.99 13.18 -1.19
N ARG A 28 21.60 14.34 -0.97
CA ARG A 28 22.11 14.73 0.34
C ARG A 28 20.99 15.38 1.11
N CYS A 29 20.51 14.69 2.13
CA CYS A 29 19.76 15.32 3.19
C CYS A 29 20.53 16.53 3.71
N PRO A 30 19.85 17.62 4.11
CA PRO A 30 20.50 18.78 4.67
C PRO A 30 21.43 18.39 5.82
N GLU A 31 22.50 19.14 6.03
CA GLU A 31 23.49 18.89 7.09
C GLU A 31 22.83 18.77 8.48
N THR A 32 21.68 19.44 8.68
CA THR A 32 20.85 19.36 9.88
C THR A 32 20.32 17.94 10.19
N TRP A 33 20.31 17.03 9.21
CA TRP A 33 19.92 15.63 9.36
C TRP A 33 21.07 14.69 9.71
N ARG A 34 22.33 15.15 9.65
CA ARG A 34 23.50 14.31 9.99
C ARG A 34 23.36 13.63 11.37
N PRO A 35 22.98 14.33 12.46
CA PRO A 35 22.83 13.68 13.75
C PRO A 35 21.79 12.56 13.78
N MET A 36 20.70 12.71 13.01
CA MET A 36 19.69 11.65 12.89
C MET A 36 20.24 10.46 12.12
N LEU A 37 20.91 10.70 10.99
CA LEU A 37 21.55 9.63 10.21
C LEU A 37 22.57 8.86 11.06
N GLU A 38 23.39 9.55 11.86
CA GLU A 38 24.32 8.95 12.85
C GLU A 38 23.61 8.08 13.89
N ARG A 39 22.44 8.51 14.37
CA ARG A 39 21.61 7.71 15.29
C ARG A 39 21.00 6.48 14.60
N LEU A 40 20.61 6.57 13.33
CA LEU A 40 20.09 5.44 12.57
C LEU A 40 21.17 4.35 12.34
N GLN A 41 22.43 4.73 12.09
CA GLN A 41 23.55 3.75 12.01
C GLN A 41 23.77 3.05 13.34
N ALA A 42 23.80 3.83 14.43
CA ALA A 42 23.97 3.26 15.76
C ALA A 42 22.84 2.27 16.07
N ALA A 43 21.60 2.61 15.69
CA ALA A 43 20.44 1.74 15.81
C ALA A 43 20.59 0.45 14.97
N GLU A 44 21.10 0.54 13.74
CA GLU A 44 21.40 -0.65 12.94
C GLU A 44 22.44 -1.56 13.60
N ALA A 45 23.57 -0.99 14.04
CA ALA A 45 24.61 -1.75 14.73
C ALA A 45 24.07 -2.43 15.98
N GLN A 46 23.24 -1.72 16.75
CA GLN A 46 22.54 -2.27 17.91
C GLN A 46 21.57 -3.39 17.53
N LEU A 47 20.84 -3.26 16.42
CA LEU A 47 19.96 -4.31 15.92
C LEU A 47 20.75 -5.58 15.55
N ARG A 48 21.91 -5.43 14.89
CA ARG A 48 22.82 -6.54 14.59
C ARG A 48 23.34 -7.22 15.85
N ALA A 49 23.53 -6.45 16.92
CA ALA A 49 23.89 -6.97 18.24
C ALA A 49 22.70 -7.55 19.03
N GLY A 50 21.48 -7.61 18.45
CA GLY A 50 20.29 -8.17 19.09
C GLY A 50 19.46 -7.18 19.91
N GLY A 51 19.77 -5.89 19.89
CA GLY A 51 19.09 -4.83 20.64
C GLY A 51 17.78 -4.32 20.03
N ALA A 52 16.98 -5.21 19.42
CA ALA A 52 15.78 -4.84 18.66
C ALA A 52 14.76 -4.03 19.47
N GLN A 53 14.56 -4.36 20.75
CA GLN A 53 13.60 -3.67 21.61
C GLN A 53 13.97 -2.20 21.88
N ASP A 54 15.26 -1.93 22.08
CA ASP A 54 15.74 -0.57 22.36
C ASP A 54 15.75 0.27 21.09
N VAL A 55 16.12 -0.33 19.96
CA VAL A 55 16.03 0.28 18.62
C VAL A 55 14.60 0.74 18.33
N ARG A 56 13.58 -0.12 18.55
CA ARG A 56 12.18 0.29 18.34
C ARG A 56 11.79 1.51 19.15
N ARG A 57 12.24 1.60 20.40
CA ARG A 57 11.94 2.74 21.28
C ARG A 57 12.59 4.01 20.77
N GLN A 58 13.88 3.93 20.41
CA GLN A 58 14.62 5.05 19.85
C GLN A 58 13.96 5.56 18.57
N LEU A 59 13.64 4.69 17.61
CA LEU A 59 13.04 5.07 16.33
C LEU A 59 11.64 5.68 16.49
N ALA A 60 10.89 5.29 17.51
CA ALA A 60 9.56 5.84 17.80
C ALA A 60 9.60 7.31 18.19
N GLU A 61 10.68 7.73 18.87
CA GLU A 61 10.90 9.10 19.30
C GLU A 61 11.32 9.98 18.12
N GLU A 62 12.13 9.44 17.20
CA GLU A 62 12.56 10.11 15.96
C GLU A 62 11.42 10.26 14.93
N GLY A 63 10.44 9.36 14.97
CA GLY A 63 9.31 9.30 14.02
C GLY A 63 8.26 10.40 14.14
N ALA A 64 8.43 11.37 15.04
CA ALA A 64 7.41 12.35 15.35
C ALA A 64 7.20 13.42 14.26
N ASP A 65 8.16 13.59 13.35
CA ASP A 65 8.16 14.69 12.37
C ASP A 65 8.21 14.21 10.91
N ALA A 66 7.18 13.47 10.50
CA ALA A 66 7.07 12.95 9.14
C ALA A 66 6.94 14.05 8.07
N ARG A 67 6.33 15.19 8.39
CA ARG A 67 6.16 16.32 7.45
C ARG A 67 7.51 16.97 7.12
N ARG A 68 8.31 17.28 8.14
CA ARG A 68 9.68 17.78 7.92
C ARG A 68 10.52 16.79 7.13
N ALA A 69 10.31 15.49 7.32
CA ALA A 69 11.01 14.48 6.56
C ALA A 69 10.62 14.45 5.06
N LEU A 70 9.35 14.71 4.70
CA LEU A 70 8.91 14.84 3.28
C LEU A 70 9.64 15.99 2.60
N GLU A 71 9.75 17.11 3.29
CA GLU A 71 10.27 18.35 2.73
C GLU A 71 11.82 18.37 2.72
N GLU A 72 12.46 17.78 3.73
CA GLU A 72 13.91 17.92 3.91
C GLU A 72 14.70 16.65 3.58
N CYS A 73 14.19 15.45 3.86
CA CYS A 73 14.98 14.22 3.77
C CYS A 73 14.14 12.93 3.67
N PRO A 74 13.48 12.68 2.52
CA PRO A 74 12.72 11.44 2.28
C PRO A 74 13.51 10.16 2.55
N LEU A 75 14.82 10.18 2.29
CA LEU A 75 15.73 9.06 2.51
C LEU A 75 15.89 8.69 3.99
N ALA A 76 16.00 9.67 4.89
CA ALA A 76 16.07 9.34 6.32
C ALA A 76 14.77 8.74 6.83
N MET A 77 13.62 9.17 6.30
CA MET A 77 12.33 8.57 6.67
C MET A 77 12.22 7.13 6.19
N ALA A 78 12.57 6.87 4.92
CA ALA A 78 12.66 5.52 4.40
C ALA A 78 13.60 4.65 5.25
N ALA A 79 14.75 5.22 5.64
CA ALA A 79 15.73 4.52 6.45
C ALA A 79 15.18 4.15 7.84
N LEU A 80 14.58 5.14 8.51
CA LEU A 80 13.95 4.98 9.81
C LEU A 80 12.84 3.91 9.77
N LEU A 81 11.98 3.93 8.75
CA LEU A 81 10.86 2.99 8.61
C LEU A 81 11.36 1.57 8.38
N ARG A 82 12.36 1.40 7.51
CA ARG A 82 12.99 0.10 7.27
C ARG A 82 13.65 -0.44 8.54
N LEU A 83 14.42 0.38 9.29
CA LEU A 83 15.01 -0.07 10.57
C LEU A 83 13.93 -0.46 11.57
N GLY A 84 12.82 0.27 11.60
CA GLY A 84 11.64 -0.07 12.38
C GLY A 84 11.13 -1.46 12.03
N ALA A 85 10.93 -1.74 10.74
CA ALA A 85 10.50 -3.05 10.25
C ALA A 85 11.45 -4.17 10.70
N MET A 86 12.76 -3.98 10.51
CA MET A 86 13.78 -4.94 10.93
C MET A 86 13.79 -5.15 12.44
N ALA A 87 13.57 -4.10 13.23
CA ALA A 87 13.49 -4.19 14.67
C ALA A 87 12.21 -4.93 15.15
N HIS A 88 11.14 -4.96 14.35
CA HIS A 88 9.96 -5.76 14.64
C HIS A 88 10.19 -7.25 14.37
N TYR A 89 10.65 -7.64 13.17
CA TYR A 89 10.82 -9.07 12.85
C TYR A 89 12.14 -9.68 13.39
N GLY A 90 13.15 -8.85 13.67
CA GLY A 90 14.44 -9.28 14.19
C GLY A 90 14.47 -9.55 15.70
N ASP A 91 13.42 -9.16 16.43
CA ASP A 91 13.33 -9.35 17.88
C ASP A 91 13.37 -10.85 18.24
N PRO A 92 14.36 -11.33 19.03
CA PRO A 92 14.39 -12.71 19.52
C PRO A 92 13.07 -13.15 20.16
N LYS A 93 12.42 -12.26 20.94
CA LYS A 93 11.15 -12.55 21.60
C LYS A 93 10.03 -12.78 20.62
N VAL A 94 10.01 -12.08 19.47
CA VAL A 94 9.03 -12.33 18.42
C VAL A 94 9.29 -13.68 17.77
N ARG A 95 10.55 -13.99 17.44
CA ARG A 95 10.94 -15.26 16.80
C ARG A 95 10.63 -16.50 17.66
N GLU A 96 10.67 -16.33 18.97
CA GLU A 96 10.37 -17.37 19.95
C GLU A 96 8.90 -17.38 20.42
N ALA A 97 8.12 -16.35 20.07
CA ALA A 97 6.71 -16.25 20.44
C ALA A 97 5.82 -17.19 19.62
N GLU A 98 4.56 -17.29 20.03
CA GLU A 98 3.54 -18.02 19.29
C GLU A 98 3.31 -17.46 17.87
N VAL A 99 2.85 -18.31 16.95
CA VAL A 99 2.71 -18.00 15.52
C VAL A 99 1.88 -16.73 15.27
N HIS A 100 0.81 -16.51 16.03
CA HIS A 100 -0.04 -15.34 15.83
C HIS A 100 0.68 -14.02 16.25
N VAL A 101 1.61 -14.06 17.21
CA VAL A 101 2.46 -12.91 17.56
C VAL A 101 3.45 -12.64 16.44
N GLN A 102 4.04 -13.71 15.87
CA GLN A 102 4.93 -13.61 14.71
C GLN A 102 4.21 -12.98 13.51
N ILE A 103 2.99 -13.43 13.19
CA ILE A 103 2.15 -12.85 12.14
C ILE A 103 1.93 -11.37 12.38
N GLY A 104 1.47 -10.96 13.56
CA GLY A 104 1.24 -9.54 13.87
C GLY A 104 2.52 -8.69 13.76
N ALA A 105 3.67 -9.21 14.19
CA ALA A 105 4.95 -8.50 14.03
C ALA A 105 5.37 -8.35 12.56
N LEU A 106 5.12 -9.37 11.74
CA LEU A 106 5.42 -9.34 10.30
C LEU A 106 4.46 -8.43 9.53
N GLU A 107 3.18 -8.35 9.91
CA GLU A 107 2.23 -7.37 9.34
C GLU A 107 2.70 -5.93 9.60
N VAL A 108 3.15 -5.65 10.82
CA VAL A 108 3.75 -4.35 11.17
C VAL A 108 5.01 -4.09 10.35
N ALA A 109 5.91 -5.07 10.27
CA ALA A 109 7.15 -4.93 9.51
C ALA A 109 6.88 -4.67 8.01
N LEU A 110 5.96 -5.43 7.41
CA LEU A 110 5.57 -5.27 6.02
C LEU A 110 4.98 -3.87 5.77
N SER A 111 4.12 -3.39 6.68
CA SER A 111 3.54 -2.05 6.58
C SER A 111 4.58 -0.93 6.65
N LEU A 112 5.58 -1.07 7.53
CA LEU A 112 6.70 -0.14 7.60
C LEU A 112 7.56 -0.20 6.34
N GLN A 113 7.74 -1.38 5.73
CA GLN A 113 8.40 -1.53 4.44
C GLN A 113 7.60 -0.89 3.30
N HIS A 114 6.26 -1.00 3.28
CA HIS A 114 5.41 -0.31 2.30
C HIS A 114 5.57 1.20 2.35
N LEU A 115 5.56 1.77 3.57
CA LEU A 115 5.86 3.19 3.74
C LEU A 115 7.27 3.49 3.23
N ALA A 116 8.29 2.74 3.69
CA ALA A 116 9.67 2.96 3.28
C ALA A 116 9.84 2.93 1.75
N ALA A 117 9.18 1.98 1.06
CA ALA A 117 9.19 1.87 -0.39
C ALA A 117 8.66 3.14 -1.06
N GLY A 118 7.52 3.65 -0.61
CA GLY A 118 6.97 4.92 -1.08
C GLY A 118 7.94 6.08 -0.91
N TRP A 119 8.55 6.20 0.27
CA TRP A 119 9.54 7.25 0.56
C TRP A 119 10.80 7.15 -0.30
N LEU A 120 11.29 5.94 -0.58
CA LEU A 120 12.39 5.73 -1.52
C LEU A 120 11.97 6.16 -2.93
N ILE A 121 10.80 5.73 -3.38
CA ILE A 121 10.31 6.04 -4.72
C ILE A 121 10.12 7.54 -4.92
N PHE A 122 9.62 8.25 -3.90
CA PHE A 122 9.56 9.70 -3.90
C PHE A 122 10.94 10.34 -4.10
N ALA A 123 11.96 9.84 -3.39
CA ALA A 123 13.33 10.34 -3.51
C ALA A 123 13.95 10.05 -4.90
N TYR A 124 13.53 8.97 -5.56
CA TYR A 124 14.23 8.40 -6.72
C TYR A 124 13.57 8.58 -8.08
N ASN A 125 12.27 8.87 -8.15
CA ASN A 125 11.58 8.97 -9.45
C ASN A 125 11.84 10.27 -10.24
N GLY A 126 13.00 10.89 -10.04
CA GLY A 126 13.64 11.70 -11.07
C GLY A 126 14.22 10.80 -12.18
N PRO A 127 14.18 11.18 -13.47
CA PRO A 127 14.44 10.32 -14.63
C PRO A 127 15.86 9.74 -14.82
N ALA A 128 16.69 9.59 -13.77
CA ALA A 128 18.11 9.32 -13.91
C ALA A 128 18.76 8.26 -12.97
N ARG A 129 18.05 7.49 -12.12
CA ARG A 129 18.73 6.92 -10.92
C ARG A 129 18.35 5.50 -10.45
N HIS A 130 17.97 4.58 -11.33
CA HIS A 130 17.57 3.22 -10.91
C HIS A 130 18.73 2.24 -10.61
N GLN A 131 19.96 2.55 -11.02
CA GLN A 131 21.10 1.63 -10.89
C GLN A 131 22.12 2.02 -9.80
N ASP A 132 22.01 3.21 -9.23
CA ASP A 132 22.92 3.70 -8.19
C ASP A 132 22.49 3.18 -6.80
N ALA A 133 23.41 3.10 -5.84
CA ALA A 133 23.03 2.74 -4.48
C ALA A 133 22.12 3.84 -3.90
N PHE A 134 21.11 3.44 -3.11
CA PHE A 134 20.04 4.34 -2.65
C PHE A 134 20.54 5.32 -1.59
N ILE A 135 21.79 5.11 -1.16
CA ILE A 135 22.38 5.68 0.02
C ILE A 135 23.91 5.52 -0.17
N ASP A 136 24.50 6.11 -1.21
CA ASP A 136 25.96 6.25 -1.26
C ASP A 136 26.39 7.38 -0.30
N GLU A 137 27.44 7.11 0.48
CA GLU A 137 28.01 7.97 1.54
C GLU A 137 27.14 8.22 2.77
N SER A 138 25.92 7.70 2.83
CA SER A 138 25.28 7.54 4.12
C SER A 138 25.70 6.20 4.73
N PRO A 139 25.78 6.15 6.07
CA PRO A 139 26.12 4.95 6.82
C PRO A 139 25.27 3.70 6.61
N TRP A 140 24.19 3.79 5.84
CA TRP A 140 23.32 2.66 5.58
C TRP A 140 23.10 2.41 4.08
N PRO A 141 24.14 2.03 3.31
CA PRO A 141 24.00 1.72 1.91
C PRO A 141 23.14 0.47 1.74
N ILE A 142 21.93 0.65 1.23
CA ILE A 142 21.12 -0.43 0.68
C ILE A 142 20.82 -0.14 -0.79
N SER A 143 20.93 -1.16 -1.65
CA SER A 143 20.49 -1.07 -3.03
C SER A 143 18.98 -1.36 -3.15
N SER A 144 18.35 -0.97 -4.26
CA SER A 144 16.92 -1.26 -4.54
C SER A 144 16.69 -2.74 -4.47
N ALA A 145 17.65 -3.48 -5.03
CA ALA A 145 17.62 -4.91 -5.14
C ALA A 145 17.56 -5.53 -3.74
N ARG A 146 18.46 -5.11 -2.85
CA ARG A 146 18.47 -5.61 -1.46
C ARG A 146 17.21 -5.18 -0.71
N PHE A 147 16.71 -3.95 -0.90
CA PHE A 147 15.46 -3.53 -0.26
C PHE A 147 14.29 -4.38 -0.74
N GLY A 148 14.18 -4.59 -2.05
CA GLY A 148 13.15 -5.44 -2.66
C GLY A 148 13.25 -6.89 -2.20
N ASP A 149 14.46 -7.44 -2.05
CA ASP A 149 14.66 -8.80 -1.53
C ASP A 149 14.22 -8.93 -0.07
N GLU A 150 14.56 -7.96 0.77
CA GLU A 150 14.12 -7.92 2.17
C GLU A 150 12.60 -7.81 2.26
N HIS A 151 12.00 -6.94 1.46
CA HIS A 151 10.57 -6.72 1.41
C HIS A 151 9.80 -7.95 0.95
N ARG A 152 10.20 -8.55 -0.19
CA ARG A 152 9.62 -9.82 -0.68
C ARG A 152 9.78 -10.95 0.34
N SER A 153 10.91 -11.02 1.03
CA SER A 153 11.16 -12.05 2.05
C SER A 153 10.20 -11.94 3.23
N VAL A 154 9.90 -10.72 3.70
CA VAL A 154 8.92 -10.48 4.77
C VAL A 154 7.51 -10.84 4.29
N ALA A 155 7.11 -10.39 3.10
CA ALA A 155 5.81 -10.70 2.52
C ALA A 155 5.60 -12.21 2.34
N GLN A 156 6.62 -12.91 1.81
CA GLN A 156 6.60 -14.36 1.62
C GLN A 156 6.48 -15.11 2.96
N LEU A 157 7.28 -14.75 3.98
CA LEU A 157 7.17 -15.40 5.29
C LEU A 157 5.79 -15.16 5.92
N LEU A 158 5.26 -13.94 5.83
CA LEU A 158 3.93 -13.62 6.34
C LEU A 158 2.87 -14.50 5.66
N ARG A 159 2.94 -14.66 4.33
CA ARG A 159 2.06 -15.52 3.55
C ARG A 159 2.13 -16.97 4.00
N GLU A 160 3.34 -17.51 4.16
CA GLU A 160 3.58 -18.88 4.62
C GLU A 160 3.01 -19.13 6.03
N LEU A 161 3.25 -18.20 6.96
CA LEU A 161 2.72 -18.31 8.32
C LEU A 161 1.20 -18.19 8.36
N LYS A 162 0.61 -17.25 7.62
CA LYS A 162 -0.85 -17.11 7.50
C LYS A 162 -1.48 -18.37 6.92
N ALA A 163 -0.92 -18.95 5.87
CA ALA A 163 -1.42 -20.20 5.28
C ALA A 163 -1.37 -21.38 6.27
N SER A 164 -0.43 -21.37 7.22
CA SER A 164 -0.33 -22.40 8.25
C SER A 164 -1.31 -22.22 9.43
N PHE A 165 -1.82 -21.00 9.63
CA PHE A 165 -2.54 -20.62 10.83
C PHE A 165 -4.01 -20.22 10.58
N GLN A 166 -4.31 -19.64 9.43
CA GLN A 166 -5.66 -19.17 9.13
C GLN A 166 -6.56 -20.37 8.81
N ALA A 167 -7.69 -20.44 9.51
CA ALA A 167 -8.83 -21.19 9.00
C ALA A 167 -9.13 -20.69 7.58
N SER A 168 -9.48 -21.60 6.68
CA SER A 168 -9.94 -21.23 5.35
C SER A 168 -10.94 -20.09 5.46
N PRO A 169 -10.83 -19.04 4.62
CA PRO A 169 -11.85 -18.00 4.58
C PRO A 169 -13.22 -18.64 4.58
N ARG A 170 -14.17 -17.97 5.23
CA ARG A 170 -15.57 -18.40 5.19
C ARG A 170 -15.93 -18.70 3.74
N SER A 171 -16.41 -19.92 3.48
CA SER A 171 -16.82 -20.33 2.13
C SER A 171 -18.10 -19.59 1.77
N VAL A 172 -17.97 -18.44 1.12
CA VAL A 172 -19.08 -17.68 0.56
C VAL A 172 -19.24 -18.09 -0.90
N LEU A 173 -20.49 -18.33 -1.32
CA LEU A 173 -20.77 -18.62 -2.72
C LEU A 173 -20.34 -17.44 -3.60
N PRO A 174 -19.66 -17.67 -4.74
CA PRO A 174 -19.26 -16.58 -5.64
C PRO A 174 -20.42 -15.70 -6.11
N THR A 175 -21.64 -16.24 -6.12
CA THR A 175 -22.87 -15.56 -6.53
C THR A 175 -23.64 -14.93 -5.37
N ALA A 176 -23.15 -15.00 -4.13
CA ALA A 176 -23.81 -14.44 -2.95
C ALA A 176 -24.09 -12.95 -3.14
N ARG A 177 -25.18 -12.44 -2.53
CA ARG A 177 -25.67 -11.07 -2.69
C ARG A 177 -25.89 -10.42 -1.34
N LEU A 178 -25.51 -9.15 -1.20
CA LEU A 178 -25.90 -8.34 -0.04
C LEU A 178 -27.26 -7.68 -0.30
N SER A 179 -27.96 -7.36 0.78
CA SER A 179 -29.12 -6.45 0.74
C SER A 179 -28.72 -4.99 0.51
N SER A 180 -27.44 -4.65 0.72
CA SER A 180 -26.88 -3.31 0.58
C SER A 180 -26.81 -2.87 -0.89
N ARG A 181 -27.02 -1.57 -1.15
CA ARG A 181 -26.89 -1.01 -2.50
C ARG A 181 -25.43 -0.72 -2.81
N LEU A 182 -24.93 -1.21 -3.93
CA LEU A 182 -23.54 -1.04 -4.35
C LEU A 182 -23.45 -0.29 -5.68
N ALA A 183 -22.47 0.61 -5.80
CA ALA A 183 -22.09 1.21 -7.07
C ALA A 183 -20.61 1.01 -7.40
N MET A 184 -20.30 0.89 -8.68
CA MET A 184 -18.97 0.98 -9.24
C MET A 184 -18.72 2.40 -9.77
N VAL A 185 -17.54 2.94 -9.49
CA VAL A 185 -17.09 4.26 -9.92
C VAL A 185 -15.78 4.12 -10.67
N THR A 186 -15.68 4.76 -11.83
CA THR A 186 -14.45 4.76 -12.64
C THR A 186 -14.25 6.10 -13.36
N ILE A 187 -12.99 6.43 -13.66
CA ILE A 187 -12.61 7.54 -14.53
C ILE A 187 -11.77 6.95 -15.68
N CYS A 188 -12.19 7.20 -16.91
CA CYS A 188 -11.48 6.83 -18.12
C CYS A 188 -11.17 8.07 -18.95
N ASP A 189 -10.09 8.76 -18.59
CA ASP A 189 -9.61 9.97 -19.29
C ASP A 189 -8.35 9.64 -20.10
N TYR A 190 -8.57 9.15 -21.32
CA TYR A 190 -7.52 8.84 -22.28
C TYR A 190 -7.81 9.58 -23.60
N GLU A 191 -6.81 9.65 -24.47
CA GLU A 191 -6.96 10.19 -25.82
C GLU A 191 -8.16 9.57 -26.55
N ALA A 192 -8.87 10.39 -27.33
CA ALA A 192 -10.14 10.02 -27.95
C ALA A 192 -10.05 8.82 -28.92
N ASP A 193 -8.87 8.56 -29.46
CA ASP A 193 -8.58 7.44 -30.35
C ASP A 193 -8.30 6.12 -29.58
N SER A 194 -7.98 6.20 -28.29
CA SER A 194 -7.77 5.03 -27.45
C SER A 194 -9.01 4.14 -27.42
N ALA A 195 -8.81 2.83 -27.62
CA ALA A 195 -9.88 1.85 -27.47
C ALA A 195 -10.25 1.62 -26.00
N LEU A 196 -9.34 1.93 -25.08
CA LEU A 196 -9.45 1.59 -23.66
C LEU A 196 -10.70 2.18 -22.99
N PRO A 197 -11.01 3.50 -23.07
CA PRO A 197 -12.23 4.05 -22.48
C PRO A 197 -13.51 3.37 -22.97
N ARG A 198 -13.58 3.02 -24.26
CA ARG A 198 -14.75 2.34 -24.84
C ARG A 198 -14.89 0.92 -24.33
N LEU A 199 -13.79 0.17 -24.29
CA LEU A 199 -13.76 -1.21 -23.82
C LEU A 199 -14.04 -1.30 -22.32
N ALA A 200 -13.43 -0.45 -21.52
CA ALA A 200 -13.65 -0.34 -20.08
C ALA A 200 -15.12 -0.02 -19.78
N ALA A 201 -15.65 1.04 -20.39
CA ALA A 201 -17.05 1.44 -20.21
C ALA A 201 -18.03 0.33 -20.55
N PHE A 202 -17.77 -0.41 -21.63
CA PHE A 202 -18.60 -1.53 -22.05
C PHE A 202 -18.49 -2.71 -21.09
N ALA A 203 -17.28 -3.17 -20.77
CA ALA A 203 -17.04 -4.33 -19.92
C ALA A 203 -17.55 -4.08 -18.49
N HIS A 204 -17.21 -2.93 -17.90
CA HIS A 204 -17.70 -2.55 -16.56
C HIS A 204 -19.21 -2.37 -16.54
N GLY A 205 -19.78 -1.71 -17.56
CA GLY A 205 -21.22 -1.49 -17.67
C GLY A 205 -22.00 -2.81 -17.76
N LEU A 206 -21.52 -3.77 -18.55
CA LEU A 206 -22.10 -5.11 -18.63
C LEU A 206 -22.04 -5.84 -17.29
N TYR A 207 -20.88 -5.83 -16.62
CA TYR A 207 -20.72 -6.47 -15.32
C TYR A 207 -21.65 -5.84 -14.27
N ALA A 208 -21.67 -4.51 -14.18
CA ALA A 208 -22.57 -3.78 -13.28
C ALA A 208 -24.05 -4.10 -13.55
N GLN A 209 -24.45 -4.12 -14.82
CA GLN A 209 -25.82 -4.46 -15.20
C GLN A 209 -26.18 -5.91 -14.84
N ALA A 210 -25.29 -6.87 -15.11
CA ALA A 210 -25.52 -8.28 -14.84
C ALA A 210 -25.76 -8.57 -13.36
N HIS A 211 -25.16 -7.77 -12.47
CA HIS A 211 -25.32 -7.91 -11.03
C HIS A 211 -26.24 -6.86 -10.40
N GLY A 212 -26.78 -5.91 -11.16
CA GLY A 212 -27.66 -4.86 -10.62
C GLY A 212 -26.94 -3.82 -9.75
N TYR A 213 -25.65 -3.56 -10.01
CA TYR A 213 -24.90 -2.48 -9.38
C TYR A 213 -25.17 -1.14 -10.08
N GLY A 214 -25.06 -0.05 -9.33
CA GLY A 214 -24.89 1.27 -9.93
C GLY A 214 -23.58 1.35 -10.71
N TYR A 215 -23.56 2.12 -11.80
CA TYR A 215 -22.34 2.38 -12.56
C TYR A 215 -22.18 3.87 -12.83
N VAL A 216 -21.13 4.47 -12.26
CA VAL A 216 -20.77 5.87 -12.42
C VAL A 216 -19.47 5.95 -13.20
N HIS A 217 -19.56 6.37 -14.46
CA HIS A 217 -18.42 6.48 -15.36
C HIS A 217 -18.16 7.94 -15.71
N HIS A 218 -16.98 8.43 -15.30
CA HIS A 218 -16.47 9.74 -15.65
C HIS A 218 -15.54 9.62 -16.87
N ARG A 219 -15.78 10.44 -17.89
CA ARG A 219 -14.98 10.45 -19.13
C ARG A 219 -13.81 11.43 -19.10
N THR A 220 -13.74 12.28 -18.09
CA THR A 220 -12.72 13.30 -17.92
C THR A 220 -12.21 13.28 -16.48
N SER A 221 -10.96 13.65 -16.28
CA SER A 221 -10.33 13.78 -14.96
C SER A 221 -10.50 15.18 -14.37
N GLU A 222 -11.60 15.88 -14.68
CA GLU A 222 -11.89 17.21 -14.12
C GLU A 222 -11.93 17.20 -12.59
N LEU A 223 -12.34 16.07 -12.01
CA LEU A 223 -12.33 15.83 -10.56
C LEU A 223 -10.94 15.78 -9.94
N ALA A 224 -9.87 15.70 -10.74
CA ALA A 224 -8.50 15.78 -10.25
C ALA A 224 -8.08 17.22 -9.89
N ASP A 225 -8.83 18.25 -10.32
CA ASP A 225 -8.64 19.65 -9.91
C ASP A 225 -7.19 20.14 -10.06
N GLY A 226 -6.62 19.94 -11.25
CA GLY A 226 -5.24 20.32 -11.58
C GLY A 226 -4.16 19.34 -11.11
N ARG A 227 -4.51 18.27 -10.39
CA ARG A 227 -3.58 17.18 -10.03
C ARG A 227 -3.45 16.15 -11.17
N ALA A 228 -2.52 15.21 -11.01
CA ALA A 228 -2.42 14.08 -11.92
C ALA A 228 -3.76 13.31 -12.00
N PRO A 229 -4.18 12.81 -13.18
CA PRO A 229 -5.49 12.18 -13.39
C PRO A 229 -5.90 11.12 -12.35
N ALA A 230 -4.95 10.33 -11.87
CA ALA A 230 -5.19 9.30 -10.86
C ALA A 230 -5.83 9.85 -9.57
N TRP A 231 -5.50 11.09 -9.19
CA TRP A 231 -6.10 11.76 -8.03
C TRP A 231 -7.61 11.98 -8.15
N GLY A 232 -8.15 12.04 -9.38
CA GLY A 232 -9.58 12.24 -9.61
C GLY A 232 -10.44 11.18 -8.92
N LYS A 233 -9.90 9.98 -8.69
CA LYS A 233 -10.62 8.89 -8.00
C LYS A 233 -11.02 9.26 -6.57
N VAL A 234 -10.20 10.03 -5.86
CA VAL A 234 -10.48 10.45 -4.48
C VAL A 234 -11.76 11.29 -4.43
N ARG A 235 -11.89 12.26 -5.36
CA ARG A 235 -13.07 13.14 -5.46
C ARG A 235 -14.29 12.44 -6.04
N ALA A 236 -14.10 11.55 -7.02
CA ALA A 236 -15.18 10.73 -7.57
C ALA A 236 -15.80 9.82 -6.51
N MET A 237 -14.96 9.14 -5.73
CA MET A 237 -15.41 8.30 -4.61
C MET A 237 -16.13 9.12 -3.53
N LEU A 238 -15.61 10.31 -3.18
CA LEU A 238 -16.25 11.19 -2.20
C LEU A 238 -17.63 11.64 -2.67
N ALA A 239 -17.76 12.06 -3.93
CA ALA A 239 -19.04 12.46 -4.51
C ALA A 239 -20.05 11.29 -4.52
N ALA A 240 -19.61 10.08 -4.87
CA ALA A 240 -20.45 8.89 -4.88
C ALA A 240 -20.95 8.49 -3.48
N LEU A 241 -20.12 8.64 -2.45
CA LEU A 241 -20.53 8.39 -1.06
C LEU A 241 -21.54 9.43 -0.56
N GLN A 242 -21.33 10.71 -0.91
CA GLN A 242 -22.17 11.83 -0.49
C GLN A 242 -23.54 11.89 -1.19
N ASP A 243 -23.64 11.31 -2.39
CA ASP A 243 -24.89 11.16 -3.13
C ASP A 243 -25.96 10.34 -2.36
N GLY A 244 -25.53 9.43 -1.46
CA GLY A 244 -26.43 8.74 -0.53
C GLY A 244 -27.29 7.62 -1.15
N ARG A 245 -27.24 7.40 -2.48
CA ARG A 245 -27.93 6.28 -3.13
C ARG A 245 -27.30 4.92 -2.87
N TRP A 246 -26.06 4.88 -2.39
CA TRP A 246 -25.28 3.64 -2.23
C TRP A 246 -24.83 3.48 -0.79
N ASP A 247 -24.76 2.23 -0.34
CA ASP A 247 -24.26 1.85 0.98
C ASP A 247 -22.80 1.41 0.88
N TRP A 248 -22.41 0.85 -0.27
CA TRP A 248 -21.03 0.59 -0.67
C TRP A 248 -20.71 1.21 -2.02
N VAL A 249 -19.49 1.71 -2.16
CA VAL A 249 -18.95 2.23 -3.40
C VAL A 249 -17.63 1.52 -3.69
N ALA A 250 -17.51 0.93 -4.87
CA ALA A 250 -16.29 0.31 -5.37
C ALA A 250 -15.62 1.24 -6.39
N TRP A 251 -14.37 1.62 -6.14
CA TRP A 251 -13.54 2.21 -7.19
C TRP A 251 -13.05 1.10 -8.13
N VAL A 252 -13.01 1.37 -9.43
CA VAL A 252 -12.46 0.46 -10.44
C VAL A 252 -11.64 1.27 -11.43
N ASP A 253 -10.32 1.04 -11.51
CA ASP A 253 -9.46 1.66 -12.52
C ASP A 253 -9.94 1.32 -13.94
N CYS A 254 -9.72 2.24 -14.88
CA CYS A 254 -10.18 2.08 -16.26
C CYS A 254 -9.54 0.86 -16.97
N ASP A 255 -8.33 0.49 -16.56
CA ASP A 255 -7.55 -0.61 -17.14
C ASP A 255 -7.67 -1.94 -16.36
N LEU A 256 -8.74 -2.06 -15.56
CA LEU A 256 -9.09 -3.26 -14.81
C LEU A 256 -10.30 -3.97 -15.44
N TYR A 257 -10.23 -5.29 -15.62
CA TYR A 257 -11.30 -6.09 -16.24
C TYR A 257 -11.75 -7.25 -15.35
N PHE A 258 -13.06 -7.49 -15.29
CA PHE A 258 -13.66 -8.66 -14.65
C PHE A 258 -13.57 -9.86 -15.59
N MET A 259 -12.87 -10.90 -15.15
CA MET A 259 -12.61 -12.12 -15.91
C MET A 259 -13.51 -13.28 -15.47
N ASP A 260 -14.03 -13.23 -14.25
CA ASP A 260 -15.10 -14.13 -13.77
C ASP A 260 -16.38 -13.34 -13.52
N LEU A 261 -17.31 -13.42 -14.47
CA LEU A 261 -18.61 -12.72 -14.42
C LEU A 261 -19.63 -13.41 -13.52
N ASN A 262 -19.33 -14.59 -12.95
CA ASN A 262 -20.20 -15.23 -11.97
C ASN A 262 -19.91 -14.73 -10.55
N LYS A 263 -18.68 -14.25 -10.30
CA LYS A 263 -18.28 -13.75 -8.99
C LYS A 263 -18.79 -12.32 -8.78
N THR A 264 -19.48 -12.10 -7.66
CA THR A 264 -20.07 -10.82 -7.29
C THR A 264 -19.13 -10.01 -6.40
N LEU A 265 -19.21 -8.68 -6.47
CA LEU A 265 -18.57 -7.78 -5.50
C LEU A 265 -19.13 -8.00 -4.09
N ASP A 266 -20.41 -8.36 -3.99
CA ASP A 266 -21.06 -8.78 -2.74
C ASP A 266 -20.35 -9.96 -2.07
N SER A 267 -19.99 -11.01 -2.84
CA SER A 267 -19.31 -12.19 -2.31
C SER A 267 -17.95 -11.84 -1.72
N LEU A 268 -17.22 -10.88 -2.30
CA LEU A 268 -15.96 -10.38 -1.73
C LEU A 268 -16.20 -9.66 -0.40
N LEU A 269 -17.19 -8.78 -0.33
CA LEU A 269 -17.56 -8.08 0.90
C LEU A 269 -17.94 -9.07 2.01
N LEU A 270 -18.74 -10.08 1.71
CA LEU A 270 -19.14 -11.13 2.65
C LEU A 270 -17.97 -12.04 3.07
N THR A 271 -17.02 -12.29 2.17
CA THR A 271 -15.84 -13.12 2.46
C THR A 271 -14.87 -12.40 3.39
N TYR A 272 -14.62 -11.12 3.15
CA TYR A 272 -13.52 -10.37 3.78
C TYR A 272 -13.96 -9.38 4.86
N ALA A 273 -15.26 -9.11 4.97
CA ALA A 273 -15.85 -8.32 6.04
C ALA A 273 -17.10 -8.99 6.64
N PRO A 274 -17.07 -10.29 7.01
CA PRO A 274 -18.25 -10.97 7.57
C PRO A 274 -18.63 -10.38 8.94
N SER A 275 -19.92 -10.21 9.21
CA SER A 275 -20.39 -9.78 10.53
C SER A 275 -19.97 -10.79 11.62
N PRO A 276 -19.38 -10.34 12.75
CA PRO A 276 -18.95 -11.23 13.82
C PRO A 276 -20.12 -11.86 14.58
N GLU A 277 -21.29 -11.25 14.54
CA GLU A 277 -22.50 -11.73 15.25
C GLU A 277 -23.23 -12.83 14.47
N SER A 278 -22.85 -13.07 13.22
CA SER A 278 -23.51 -14.07 12.41
C SER A 278 -22.86 -15.44 12.49
N GLU A 279 -23.38 -16.28 13.38
CA GLU A 279 -23.06 -17.70 13.41
C GLU A 279 -23.63 -18.46 12.19
N SER A 280 -24.59 -17.88 11.45
CA SER A 280 -25.19 -18.42 10.22
C SER A 280 -24.73 -17.68 8.96
N GLU A 281 -25.11 -18.17 7.77
CA GLU A 281 -25.00 -17.51 6.44
C GLU A 281 -25.78 -16.18 6.39
N SER A 282 -25.43 -15.18 7.22
CA SER A 282 -25.97 -13.83 7.06
C SER A 282 -25.41 -13.16 5.82
N ASP A 283 -26.29 -12.45 5.12
CA ASP A 283 -25.95 -11.51 4.06
C ASP A 283 -25.53 -10.13 4.63
N GLU A 284 -24.85 -10.11 5.78
CA GLU A 284 -24.44 -8.90 6.49
C GLU A 284 -22.92 -8.77 6.63
N THR A 285 -22.44 -7.54 6.51
CA THR A 285 -21.03 -7.18 6.65
C THR A 285 -20.78 -6.52 8.01
N ASP A 286 -19.62 -6.81 8.60
CA ASP A 286 -19.13 -6.24 9.86
C ASP A 286 -19.35 -4.72 9.88
N PRO A 287 -20.18 -4.18 10.79
CA PRO A 287 -20.51 -2.76 10.85
C PRO A 287 -19.28 -1.86 11.09
N GLU A 288 -18.20 -2.40 11.67
CA GLU A 288 -16.97 -1.64 11.88
C GLU A 288 -16.14 -1.49 10.60
N VAL A 289 -16.30 -2.38 9.62
CA VAL A 289 -15.53 -2.33 8.37
C VAL A 289 -16.08 -1.26 7.44
N ASN A 290 -15.19 -0.37 7.00
CA ASN A 290 -15.49 0.73 6.10
C ASN A 290 -14.61 0.73 4.84
N LEU A 291 -13.47 0.04 4.83
CA LEU A 291 -12.57 -0.06 3.68
C LEU A 291 -12.15 -1.51 3.45
N LEU A 292 -12.30 -1.99 2.22
CA LEU A 292 -11.65 -3.21 1.75
C LEU A 292 -10.73 -2.86 0.60
N ILE A 293 -9.44 -3.15 0.72
CA ILE A 293 -8.41 -2.77 -0.24
C ILE A 293 -7.42 -3.91 -0.43
N SER A 294 -6.84 -4.04 -1.61
CA SER A 294 -5.80 -5.03 -1.85
C SER A 294 -4.41 -4.53 -1.45
N GLU A 295 -3.57 -5.45 -1.03
CA GLU A 295 -2.15 -5.22 -0.75
C GLU A 295 -1.34 -6.19 -1.61
N ASP A 296 -0.34 -5.67 -2.33
CA ASP A 296 0.62 -6.47 -3.08
C ASP A 296 2.02 -6.41 -2.44
N SER A 297 3.02 -6.98 -3.11
CA SER A 297 4.39 -6.96 -2.60
C SER A 297 5.08 -5.61 -2.71
N GLN A 298 4.45 -4.57 -3.25
CA GLN A 298 4.98 -3.21 -3.32
C GLN A 298 4.32 -2.33 -2.25
N THR A 299 2.99 -2.31 -2.19
CA THR A 299 2.22 -1.54 -1.20
C THR A 299 0.72 -1.87 -1.30
N LEU A 300 -0.13 -1.04 -0.67
CA LEU A 300 -1.55 -0.99 -1.00
C LEU A 300 -1.74 -0.73 -2.49
N ASN A 301 -2.70 -1.41 -3.10
CA ASN A 301 -3.08 -1.16 -4.48
C ASN A 301 -4.50 -0.56 -4.53
N THR A 302 -4.62 0.60 -5.16
CA THR A 302 -5.87 1.36 -5.28
C THR A 302 -6.51 1.24 -6.67
N ALA A 303 -6.23 0.17 -7.41
CA ALA A 303 -6.88 -0.11 -8.69
C ALA A 303 -8.32 -0.59 -8.51
N ILE A 304 -8.58 -1.31 -7.43
CA ILE A 304 -9.93 -1.61 -6.96
C ILE A 304 -9.96 -1.62 -5.44
N PHE A 305 -10.93 -0.93 -4.87
CA PHE A 305 -11.18 -0.93 -3.43
C PHE A 305 -12.62 -0.54 -3.15
N PHE A 306 -13.11 -0.92 -1.96
CA PHE A 306 -14.46 -0.65 -1.51
C PHE A 306 -14.46 0.35 -0.37
N LEU A 307 -15.38 1.30 -0.39
CA LEU A 307 -15.69 2.17 0.73
C LEU A 307 -17.16 2.02 1.11
N ARG A 308 -17.42 1.82 2.40
CA ARG A 308 -18.76 1.92 2.96
C ARG A 308 -19.13 3.39 3.10
N ARG A 309 -20.38 3.74 2.82
CA ARG A 309 -20.90 5.07 3.11
C ARG A 309 -20.90 5.34 4.62
N GLY A 310 -20.25 6.42 5.02
CA GLY A 310 -20.16 6.82 6.42
C GLY A 310 -19.12 7.91 6.65
N ALA A 311 -19.20 8.54 7.82
CA ALA A 311 -18.32 9.63 8.21
C ALA A 311 -16.83 9.23 8.16
N TRP A 312 -16.50 7.99 8.51
CA TRP A 312 -15.12 7.50 8.48
C TRP A 312 -14.53 7.52 7.06
N SER A 313 -15.25 6.99 6.07
CA SER A 313 -14.81 6.93 4.67
C SER A 313 -14.67 8.33 4.07
N GLU A 314 -15.62 9.22 4.34
CA GLU A 314 -15.54 10.61 3.90
C GLU A 314 -14.33 11.33 4.51
N GLN A 315 -14.06 11.13 5.80
CA GLN A 315 -12.90 11.72 6.46
C GLN A 315 -11.59 11.14 5.92
N LEU A 316 -11.52 9.83 5.64
CA LEU A 316 -10.35 9.23 5.00
C LEU A 316 -10.07 9.90 3.65
N LEU A 317 -11.06 9.99 2.75
CA LEU A 317 -10.87 10.61 1.43
C LEU A 317 -10.46 12.09 1.54
N LYS A 318 -11.00 12.82 2.51
CA LYS A 318 -10.59 14.21 2.80
C LYS A 318 -9.12 14.28 3.21
N ARG A 319 -8.65 13.41 4.11
CA ARG A 319 -7.24 13.40 4.55
C ARG A 319 -6.28 12.91 3.47
N VAL A 320 -6.70 11.93 2.65
CA VAL A 320 -5.94 11.51 1.47
C VAL A 320 -5.77 12.69 0.51
N TRP A 321 -6.81 13.50 0.32
CA TRP A 321 -6.77 14.67 -0.56
C TRP A 321 -5.92 15.84 -0.02
N GLN A 322 -6.02 16.13 1.27
CA GLN A 322 -5.44 17.32 1.90
C GLN A 322 -5.07 17.08 3.36
N ASP A 323 -4.10 17.83 3.86
CA ASP A 323 -3.69 17.78 5.27
C ASP A 323 -4.73 18.46 6.21
N PRO A 324 -4.55 18.38 7.54
CA PRO A 324 -5.45 19.02 8.51
C PRO A 324 -5.54 20.55 8.39
N ASP A 325 -4.51 21.20 7.83
CA ASP A 325 -4.46 22.65 7.60
C ASP A 325 -5.13 23.04 6.27
N GLY A 326 -5.68 22.06 5.54
CA GLY A 326 -6.32 22.25 4.24
C GLY A 326 -5.34 22.37 3.07
N GLN A 327 -4.04 22.13 3.29
CA GLN A 327 -3.06 22.11 2.21
C GLN A 327 -3.18 20.84 1.38
N PRO A 328 -2.80 20.86 0.10
CA PRO A 328 -2.75 19.64 -0.70
C PRO A 328 -1.96 18.52 -0.02
N SER A 329 -2.38 17.27 -0.23
CA SER A 329 -1.63 16.10 0.24
C SER A 329 -0.15 16.22 -0.11
N ALA A 330 0.71 15.91 0.85
CA ALA A 330 2.16 15.97 0.65
C ALA A 330 2.68 14.95 -0.38
N PHE A 331 1.82 14.03 -0.84
CA PHE A 331 2.10 13.07 -1.91
C PHE A 331 1.48 13.45 -3.25
N VAL A 332 1.00 14.70 -3.41
CA VAL A 332 0.37 15.17 -4.66
C VAL A 332 1.26 14.92 -5.89
N ASP A 333 2.56 15.16 -5.74
CA ASP A 333 3.58 14.99 -6.78
C ASP A 333 4.29 13.63 -6.71
N HIS A 334 3.85 12.73 -5.83
CA HIS A 334 4.38 11.37 -5.76
C HIS A 334 4.01 10.59 -7.02
N THR A 335 4.89 9.73 -7.52
CA THR A 335 4.64 8.95 -8.75
C THR A 335 3.62 7.83 -8.61
N TRP A 336 3.40 7.37 -7.38
CA TRP A 336 2.27 6.51 -7.02
C TRP A 336 1.03 7.30 -6.62
N TRP A 337 1.07 8.64 -6.75
CA TRP A 337 -0.07 9.54 -6.56
C TRP A 337 -0.85 9.27 -5.27
N GLU A 338 -2.17 9.15 -5.37
CA GLU A 338 -3.08 8.88 -4.27
C GLU A 338 -2.83 7.54 -3.59
N GLN A 339 -2.29 6.53 -4.29
CA GLN A 339 -2.00 5.22 -3.70
C GLN A 339 -1.03 5.36 -2.53
N GLN A 340 0.01 6.19 -2.69
CA GLN A 340 0.94 6.47 -1.60
C GLN A 340 0.29 7.29 -0.50
N ALA A 341 -0.60 8.24 -0.85
CA ALA A 341 -1.35 8.99 0.15
C ALA A 341 -2.25 8.07 1.00
N PHE A 342 -2.92 7.08 0.39
CA PHE A 342 -3.66 6.03 1.12
C PHE A 342 -2.74 5.24 2.05
N ALA A 343 -1.58 4.79 1.57
CA ALA A 343 -0.62 4.08 2.41
C ALA A 343 -0.18 4.93 3.62
N GLN A 344 0.14 6.21 3.40
CA GLN A 344 0.51 7.11 4.49
C GLN A 344 -0.65 7.34 5.47
N GLU A 345 -1.87 7.56 4.99
CA GLU A 345 -3.02 7.81 5.87
C GLU A 345 -3.42 6.59 6.70
N LEU A 346 -3.23 5.38 6.16
CA LEU A 346 -3.62 4.15 6.85
C LEU A 346 -2.51 3.57 7.73
N LEU A 347 -1.25 3.83 7.38
CA LEU A 347 -0.09 3.22 8.04
C LEU A 347 0.82 4.25 8.73
N GLY A 348 0.72 5.55 8.44
CA GLY A 348 1.70 6.55 8.89
C GLY A 348 1.85 6.67 10.41
N ASP A 349 0.76 6.49 11.15
CA ASP A 349 0.77 6.52 12.61
C ASP A 349 1.32 5.22 13.24
N ASN A 350 1.58 4.19 12.45
CA ASN A 350 2.04 2.90 12.93
C ASN A 350 3.37 3.00 13.65
N LEU A 351 4.29 3.85 13.19
CA LEU A 351 5.60 3.98 13.84
C LEU A 351 5.47 4.43 15.31
N ARG A 352 4.66 5.45 15.58
CA ARG A 352 4.40 5.94 16.95
C ARG A 352 3.60 4.92 17.76
N ARG A 353 2.57 4.31 17.14
CA ARG A 353 1.74 3.27 17.77
C ARG A 353 2.57 2.05 18.18
N PHE A 354 3.49 1.63 17.33
CA PHE A 354 4.22 0.37 17.46
C PHE A 354 5.55 0.48 18.18
N GLY A 355 6.15 1.67 18.21
CA GLY A 355 7.30 1.97 19.04
C GLY A 355 7.11 1.68 20.54
N ARG A 356 5.86 1.73 21.01
CA ARG A 356 5.49 1.46 22.40
C ARG A 356 5.05 0.01 22.67
N LEU A 357 5.01 -0.84 21.65
CA LEU A 357 4.55 -2.22 21.79
C LEU A 357 5.51 -3.05 22.66
N ARG A 358 4.91 -3.79 23.60
CA ARG A 358 5.61 -4.79 24.41
C ARG A 358 5.09 -6.18 24.06
N TYR A 359 5.79 -6.88 23.15
CA TYR A 359 5.43 -8.22 22.70
C TYR A 359 5.25 -9.22 23.85
N ALA A 360 6.04 -9.11 24.92
CA ALA A 360 5.90 -9.95 26.11
C ALA A 360 4.51 -9.84 26.76
N ARG A 361 3.88 -8.66 26.75
CA ARG A 361 2.53 -8.47 27.28
C ARG A 361 1.47 -9.04 26.35
N ALA A 362 1.67 -8.90 25.04
CA ALA A 362 0.79 -9.51 24.04
C ALA A 362 0.80 -11.05 24.14
N ALA A 363 1.99 -11.65 24.26
CA ALA A 363 2.14 -13.10 24.43
C ALA A 363 1.39 -13.64 25.66
N VAL A 364 1.40 -12.92 26.79
CA VAL A 364 0.65 -13.30 27.99
C VAL A 364 -0.87 -13.28 27.76
N HIS A 365 -1.38 -12.31 27.00
CA HIS A 365 -2.82 -12.27 26.69
C HIS A 365 -3.26 -13.42 25.78
N ALA A 366 -2.41 -13.81 24.82
CA ALA A 366 -2.74 -14.91 23.91
C ALA A 366 -2.68 -16.28 24.58
N ALA A 367 -1.69 -16.52 25.44
CA ALA A 367 -1.57 -17.77 26.21
C ALA A 367 -2.79 -18.01 27.13
N ALA A 368 -3.52 -16.95 27.48
CA ALA A 368 -4.75 -17.03 28.26
C ALA A 368 -6.02 -17.32 27.41
N GLY A 369 -5.87 -17.65 26.13
CA GLY A 369 -6.99 -18.03 25.25
C GLY A 369 -7.87 -16.86 24.80
N PHE A 370 -7.48 -15.62 25.09
CA PHE A 370 -8.17 -14.45 24.57
C PHE A 370 -7.68 -14.19 23.14
N PRO A 371 -8.58 -14.00 22.14
CA PRO A 371 -8.18 -13.49 20.84
C PRO A 371 -7.43 -12.17 21.10
N LEU A 372 -6.17 -12.07 20.64
CA LEU A 372 -5.35 -10.89 20.89
C LEU A 372 -6.17 -9.63 20.58
N PRO A 373 -6.56 -8.83 21.58
CA PRO A 373 -7.53 -7.77 21.36
C PRO A 373 -6.86 -6.63 20.61
N GLY A 374 -6.91 -6.65 19.27
CA GLY A 374 -6.50 -5.52 18.41
C GLY A 374 -5.05 -5.01 18.55
N VAL A 375 -4.20 -5.64 19.37
CA VAL A 375 -2.93 -5.03 19.82
C VAL A 375 -1.90 -4.94 18.70
N LEU A 376 -1.92 -5.83 17.70
CA LEU A 376 -0.92 -5.90 16.63
C LEU A 376 -1.50 -5.79 15.21
N LYS A 377 -2.72 -5.23 15.05
CA LYS A 377 -3.25 -5.00 13.70
C LYS A 377 -2.53 -3.81 13.08
N ALA A 378 -1.81 -4.07 11.99
CA ALA A 378 -1.14 -3.05 11.18
C ALA A 378 -2.11 -1.97 10.67
N TYR A 379 -3.34 -2.36 10.38
CA TYR A 379 -4.39 -1.48 9.89
C TYR A 379 -5.41 -1.11 10.99
N PRO A 380 -6.12 0.03 10.85
CA PRO A 380 -7.27 0.35 11.69
C PRO A 380 -8.36 -0.73 11.63
N PRO A 381 -9.19 -0.89 12.67
CA PRO A 381 -10.27 -1.88 12.67
C PRO A 381 -11.29 -1.68 11.54
N GLN A 382 -11.34 -0.48 10.95
CA GLN A 382 -12.19 -0.18 9.81
C GLN A 382 -11.69 -0.72 8.47
N VAL A 383 -10.46 -1.23 8.41
CA VAL A 383 -9.83 -1.67 7.17
C VAL A 383 -9.71 -3.19 7.15
N ARG A 384 -9.96 -3.80 5.99
CA ARG A 384 -9.65 -5.19 5.70
C ARG A 384 -8.81 -5.26 4.44
N ILE A 385 -7.79 -6.11 4.48
CA ILE A 385 -6.93 -6.38 3.33
C ILE A 385 -7.48 -7.59 2.59
N ILE A 386 -7.76 -7.41 1.30
CA ILE A 386 -8.14 -8.49 0.41
C ILE A 386 -6.88 -9.03 -0.28
N PRO A 387 -6.67 -10.35 -0.34
CA PRO A 387 -5.55 -10.91 -1.09
C PRO A 387 -5.53 -10.39 -2.52
N GLN A 388 -4.35 -9.95 -2.97
CA GLN A 388 -4.18 -9.46 -4.33
C GLN A 388 -4.72 -10.43 -5.39
N LEU A 389 -4.56 -11.73 -5.16
CA LEU A 389 -5.06 -12.81 -6.02
C LEU A 389 -6.55 -12.66 -6.39
N GLU A 390 -7.33 -12.05 -5.49
CA GLU A 390 -8.78 -11.93 -5.60
C GLU A 390 -9.22 -10.63 -6.27
N MET A 391 -8.41 -9.58 -6.22
CA MET A 391 -8.84 -8.24 -6.63
C MET A 391 -7.92 -7.53 -7.60
N ASN A 392 -6.65 -7.91 -7.69
CA ASN A 392 -5.68 -7.14 -8.46
C ASN A 392 -4.58 -8.03 -9.04
N SER A 393 -4.97 -8.99 -9.87
CA SER A 393 -4.00 -9.83 -10.58
C SER A 393 -3.50 -9.14 -11.83
N TYR A 394 -2.18 -9.14 -12.01
CA TYR A 394 -1.54 -8.40 -13.09
C TYR A 394 -1.46 -9.20 -14.39
N HIS A 395 -1.56 -8.50 -15.52
CA HIS A 395 -1.28 -9.10 -16.82
C HIS A 395 0.13 -9.71 -16.87
N PRO A 396 0.37 -10.87 -17.53
CA PRO A 396 1.70 -11.52 -17.59
C PRO A 396 2.88 -10.66 -18.06
N ILE A 397 2.61 -9.54 -18.74
CA ILE A 397 3.64 -8.60 -19.17
C ILE A 397 4.00 -7.65 -18.01
N SER A 398 3.00 -7.00 -17.40
CA SER A 398 3.20 -6.11 -16.26
C SER A 398 3.64 -6.86 -15.00
N SER A 399 3.24 -8.12 -14.88
CA SER A 399 3.60 -9.00 -13.76
C SER A 399 5.07 -9.41 -13.72
N ARG A 400 5.87 -9.13 -14.75
CA ARG A 400 7.32 -9.37 -14.70
C ARG A 400 8.02 -8.57 -13.60
N LEU A 401 7.36 -7.52 -13.10
CA LEU A 401 7.86 -6.64 -12.06
C LEU A 401 7.20 -6.88 -10.69
N VAL A 402 6.18 -7.74 -10.61
CA VAL A 402 5.29 -7.86 -9.43
C VAL A 402 4.80 -9.31 -9.25
N ASP A 403 4.66 -9.75 -8.01
CA ASP A 403 4.65 -11.19 -7.70
C ASP A 403 3.37 -11.96 -8.11
N GLU A 404 2.27 -11.29 -8.49
CA GLU A 404 0.98 -11.95 -8.79
C GLU A 404 0.52 -11.79 -10.24
N THR A 405 0.89 -12.77 -11.06
CA THR A 405 0.47 -12.89 -12.48
C THR A 405 -0.93 -13.48 -12.57
N TRP A 406 -1.79 -12.92 -13.41
CA TRP A 406 -3.12 -13.46 -13.69
C TRP A 406 -3.05 -14.88 -14.28
N SER A 407 -4.03 -15.70 -13.91
CA SER A 407 -4.23 -17.05 -14.45
C SER A 407 -5.72 -17.33 -14.64
N PRO A 408 -6.11 -18.28 -15.50
CA PRO A 408 -7.51 -18.67 -15.65
C PRO A 408 -8.18 -18.98 -14.30
N GLY A 409 -9.40 -18.48 -14.11
CA GLY A 409 -10.17 -18.62 -12.87
C GLY A 409 -9.99 -17.49 -11.85
N LYS A 410 -9.05 -16.55 -12.07
CA LYS A 410 -8.96 -15.35 -11.23
C LYS A 410 -10.03 -14.33 -11.61
N PHE A 411 -10.53 -13.61 -10.61
CA PHE A 411 -11.68 -12.70 -10.76
C PHE A 411 -11.38 -11.46 -11.60
N VAL A 412 -10.23 -10.82 -11.38
CA VAL A 412 -9.88 -9.53 -11.98
C VAL A 412 -8.52 -9.61 -12.69
N LEU A 413 -8.41 -8.95 -13.84
CA LEU A 413 -7.17 -8.72 -14.57
C LEU A 413 -6.89 -7.21 -14.67
N SER A 414 -5.73 -6.77 -14.18
CA SER A 414 -5.30 -5.37 -14.22
C SER A 414 -4.11 -5.15 -15.17
N PHE A 415 -4.19 -4.09 -15.99
CA PHE A 415 -3.16 -3.74 -16.97
C PHE A 415 -2.27 -2.55 -16.52
N ASN A 416 -2.08 -2.40 -15.21
CA ASN A 416 -1.32 -1.30 -14.62
C ASN A 416 0.04 -1.12 -15.32
N GLY A 417 0.30 0.09 -15.80
CA GLY A 417 1.58 0.49 -16.38
C GLY A 417 1.80 0.17 -17.86
N GLU A 418 0.88 -0.53 -18.54
CA GLU A 418 1.10 -0.99 -19.94
C GLU A 418 0.63 0.01 -21.02
N PHE A 419 -0.35 0.88 -20.73
CA PHE A 419 -1.04 1.68 -21.76
C PHE A 419 -0.42 3.06 -22.07
N ARG A 420 0.90 3.15 -22.11
CA ARG A 420 1.61 4.30 -22.73
C ARG A 420 2.49 3.86 -23.90
N LEU A 421 2.10 2.83 -24.64
CA LEU A 421 2.76 2.56 -25.91
C LEU A 421 2.32 3.63 -26.92
N PRO A 422 3.23 4.53 -27.37
CA PRO A 422 2.90 5.36 -28.52
C PRO A 422 2.60 4.43 -29.68
N LEU A 423 1.42 4.56 -30.28
CA LEU A 423 1.13 3.91 -31.56
C LEU A 423 2.25 4.30 -32.53
N GLU A 424 3.03 3.31 -32.99
CA GLU A 424 4.10 3.50 -33.97
C GLU A 424 3.52 4.25 -35.19
N GLY A 425 3.82 5.55 -35.29
CA GLY A 425 3.29 6.44 -36.33
C GLY A 425 2.87 7.82 -35.82
N SER A 426 2.59 7.98 -34.53
CA SER A 426 2.28 9.27 -33.92
C SER A 426 3.56 10.08 -33.66
N ARG A 427 3.95 10.96 -34.59
CA ARG A 427 4.98 12.01 -34.38
C ARG A 427 4.43 13.14 -33.48
N SER A 428 4.00 12.84 -32.26
CA SER A 428 3.66 13.85 -31.26
C SER A 428 4.84 14.07 -30.31
N SER A 429 5.14 15.34 -30.10
CA SER A 429 6.35 15.92 -29.53
C SER A 429 6.76 15.46 -28.12
N PRO A 430 8.06 15.59 -27.76
CA PRO A 430 8.55 15.40 -26.41
C PRO A 430 8.13 16.60 -25.54
N CYS A 431 6.96 16.52 -24.90
CA CYS A 431 6.52 17.49 -23.91
C CYS A 431 5.93 16.78 -22.69
N LEU A 432 6.83 16.21 -21.90
CA LEU A 432 6.68 16.07 -20.44
C LEU A 432 7.86 16.77 -19.74
N ALA A 433 8.23 17.95 -20.26
CA ALA A 433 9.17 18.86 -19.63
C ALA A 433 8.58 20.27 -19.69
N ARG A 434 8.56 20.94 -18.53
CA ARG A 434 8.23 22.35 -18.28
C ARG A 434 6.77 22.65 -17.92
N GLN A 435 6.47 22.51 -16.63
CA GLN A 435 5.68 23.50 -15.93
C GLN A 435 6.57 24.17 -14.87
N SER A 436 7.26 25.24 -15.25
CA SER A 436 7.84 26.21 -14.32
C SER A 436 7.80 27.60 -14.96
N PRO A 437 7.20 28.62 -14.30
CA PRO A 437 6.89 29.91 -14.90
C PRO A 437 8.04 30.94 -14.79
N ARG A 438 9.30 30.52 -14.90
CA ARG A 438 10.45 31.44 -14.88
C ARG A 438 11.38 31.24 -16.08
N CYS A 439 10.96 31.75 -17.23
CA CYS A 439 11.85 32.17 -18.31
C CYS A 439 11.19 33.36 -19.02
N SER A 440 11.57 34.56 -18.61
CA SER A 440 11.35 35.81 -19.33
C SER A 440 12.71 36.41 -19.63
N MET A 441 12.88 36.84 -20.89
CA MET A 441 14.08 37.32 -21.60
C MET A 441 15.01 36.23 -22.13
#